data_AF-A0A3D5UVB0-F1
#
_entry.id   AF-A0A3D5UVB0-F1
#
_cell.length_a   1.000
_cell.length_b   1.000
_cell.length_c   1.000
_cell.angle_alpha   90.00
_cell.angle_beta   90.00
_cell.angle_gamma   90.00
#
_symmetry.space_group_name_H-M   'P 1'
#
loop_
_entity.id
_entity.type
_entity.pdbx_description
1 polymer ?
#
loop_
_entity_poly.entity_id
_entity_poly.type
_entity_poly.pdbx_seq_one_letter_code
_entity_poly.pdbx_strand_id
1 'polypeptide(L)'
;MFKRPKGVSDTGPMPSPGSSGAQTAGVDPKQTPPDINPEDRERDTNNTARSITPSYQARKPTVRTLQSTASSSTSPMSTAANLHVGQGLKLEGKIQSCDSLVIEGDVQATIESGTLTISETGDVRGEATVDVAEINGKFDGTLTVKKCLTINSSGRVTGTVHYGELKVEQGGQVSGEIRAEGAETASDKPRLASSSGKDESKKSDDGFPGSASSSSRSASMI
;
A
#
# COMPACT_ATOMS: atom_id res chain seq x y z
N MET A 1 66.66 -29.46 20.79
CA MET A 1 65.24 -29.80 21.00
C MET A 1 64.79 -29.13 22.29
N PHE A 2 64.11 -27.98 22.24
CA PHE A 2 62.65 -27.82 22.06
C PHE A 2 61.90 -28.49 23.24
N LYS A 3 61.22 -27.82 24.18
CA LYS A 3 60.42 -26.58 24.16
C LYS A 3 60.26 -26.03 25.59
N ARG A 4 60.33 -24.71 25.74
CA ARG A 4 59.84 -23.97 26.93
C ARG A 4 58.31 -24.12 27.04
N PRO A 5 57.73 -24.31 28.23
CA PRO A 5 56.28 -24.34 28.42
C PRO A 5 55.62 -22.97 28.23
N LYS A 6 54.39 -23.04 27.73
CA LYS A 6 53.43 -21.96 27.45
C LYS A 6 53.29 -21.03 28.68
N GLY A 7 53.36 -19.71 28.53
CA GLY A 7 52.36 -18.91 27.85
C GLY A 7 51.53 -18.22 28.93
N VAL A 8 52.06 -17.10 29.45
CA VAL A 8 51.39 -16.23 30.41
C VAL A 8 50.14 -15.62 29.78
N SER A 9 48.98 -15.87 30.36
CA SER A 9 47.73 -15.18 30.02
C SER A 9 47.70 -13.86 30.80
N ASP A 10 48.36 -12.85 30.24
CA ASP A 10 48.24 -11.47 30.69
C ASP A 10 46.91 -10.91 30.15
N THR A 11 45.81 -11.22 30.84
CA THR A 11 44.52 -10.54 30.64
C THR A 11 44.54 -9.24 31.43
N GLY A 12 45.15 -8.21 30.84
CA GLY A 12 45.02 -6.84 31.31
C GLY A 12 43.63 -6.29 30.98
N PRO A 13 42.89 -5.70 31.93
CA PRO A 13 41.75 -4.86 31.60
C PRO A 13 42.25 -3.53 31.02
N MET A 14 41.80 -3.18 29.81
CA MET A 14 41.98 -1.84 29.23
C MET A 14 40.89 -0.90 29.76
N PRO A 15 41.21 0.15 30.54
CA PRO A 15 40.32 1.28 30.73
C PRO A 15 40.50 2.30 29.60
N SER A 16 39.41 2.62 28.93
CA SER A 16 39.31 3.69 27.92
C SER A 16 39.65 5.05 28.53
N PRO A 17 40.55 5.86 27.94
CA PRO A 17 40.70 7.25 28.32
C PRO A 17 39.56 8.07 27.70
N GLY A 18 38.47 8.22 28.47
CA GLY A 18 37.45 9.23 28.21
C GLY A 18 38.05 10.61 28.49
N SER A 19 38.47 11.31 27.45
CA SER A 19 38.93 12.69 27.53
C SER A 19 37.80 13.60 27.98
N SER A 20 38.04 14.23 29.13
CA SER A 20 37.36 15.40 29.67
C SER A 20 37.15 16.48 28.60
N GLY A 21 35.90 16.88 28.42
CA GLY A 21 35.46 18.01 27.61
C GLY A 21 34.42 18.81 28.37
N ALA A 22 34.87 19.50 29.43
CA ALA A 22 34.06 20.50 30.12
C ALA A 22 34.06 21.80 29.31
N GLN A 23 32.97 22.09 28.60
CA GLN A 23 32.59 23.46 28.21
C GLN A 23 31.06 23.58 28.20
N THR A 24 30.49 23.80 29.39
CA THR A 24 29.17 24.44 29.52
C THR A 24 29.35 25.93 29.23
N ALA A 25 29.17 26.32 27.96
CA ALA A 25 28.89 27.69 27.61
C ALA A 25 27.37 27.89 27.74
N GLY A 26 26.97 28.74 28.68
CA GLY A 26 25.58 29.19 28.80
C GLY A 26 25.15 29.90 27.53
N VAL A 27 23.99 29.50 27.00
CA VAL A 27 23.26 30.26 25.99
C VAL A 27 21.91 30.61 26.58
N ASP A 28 21.82 31.85 27.05
CA ASP A 28 20.61 32.53 27.48
C ASP A 28 19.52 32.47 26.39
N PRO A 29 18.29 32.04 26.70
CA PRO A 29 17.16 32.24 25.82
C PRO A 29 16.40 33.50 26.25
N LYS A 30 16.69 34.66 25.62
CA LYS A 30 15.75 35.80 25.51
C LYS A 30 16.29 36.94 24.64
N GLN A 31 15.58 37.25 23.54
CA GLN A 31 15.19 38.59 23.03
C GLN A 31 15.01 38.54 21.49
N THR A 32 13.77 38.56 21.00
CA THR A 32 12.99 39.72 20.50
C THR A 32 13.40 40.17 19.08
N PRO A 33 12.48 40.16 18.08
CA PRO A 33 12.78 40.56 16.71
C PRO A 33 12.96 42.09 16.56
N PRO A 34 13.80 42.56 15.63
CA PRO A 34 13.91 43.98 15.32
C PRO A 34 12.77 44.45 14.40
N ASP A 35 12.08 45.50 14.83
CA ASP A 35 11.22 46.36 14.03
C ASP A 35 11.95 47.69 13.76
N ILE A 36 11.48 48.41 12.74
CA ILE A 36 11.69 49.84 12.40
C ILE A 36 12.77 50.17 11.33
N ASN A 37 12.29 50.38 10.08
CA ASN A 37 12.34 51.55 9.16
C ASN A 37 13.52 52.59 9.28
N PRO A 38 13.92 53.37 8.23
CA PRO A 38 13.01 54.19 7.38
C PRO A 38 13.44 54.56 5.92
N GLU A 39 12.42 54.95 5.13
CA GLU A 39 12.27 56.11 4.22
C GLU A 39 13.26 56.49 3.07
N ASP A 40 12.64 56.57 1.88
CA ASP A 40 12.67 57.63 0.85
C ASP A 40 13.92 57.89 -0.02
N ARG A 41 13.79 57.63 -1.34
CA ARG A 41 14.34 58.54 -2.35
C ARG A 41 13.67 58.40 -3.73
N GLU A 42 12.89 59.43 -4.05
CA GLU A 42 12.30 59.75 -5.35
C GLU A 42 13.34 60.04 -6.45
N ARG A 43 13.02 59.63 -7.69
CA ARG A 43 13.26 60.27 -9.01
C ARG A 43 12.81 59.25 -10.09
N ASP A 44 12.03 59.58 -11.13
CA ASP A 44 12.34 60.53 -12.19
C ASP A 44 11.09 61.06 -12.95
N THR A 45 11.12 62.38 -13.17
CA THR A 45 10.80 63.19 -14.37
C THR A 45 9.46 63.09 -15.15
N ASN A 46 8.69 64.17 -15.00
CA ASN A 46 8.25 65.13 -16.05
C ASN A 46 7.42 64.63 -17.24
N ASN A 47 6.12 64.99 -17.28
CA ASN A 47 5.58 65.74 -18.43
C ASN A 47 4.28 66.49 -18.10
N THR A 48 4.14 67.64 -18.74
CA THR A 48 3.18 68.72 -18.55
C THR A 48 1.83 68.49 -19.27
N ALA A 49 0.80 69.17 -18.75
CA ALA A 49 -0.40 69.69 -19.44
C ALA A 49 -1.76 68.96 -19.31
N ARG A 50 -2.66 69.72 -18.67
CA ARG A 50 -4.05 70.05 -19.07
C ARG A 50 -5.17 69.04 -18.73
N SER A 51 -5.88 69.43 -17.68
CA SER A 51 -7.33 69.35 -17.50
C SER A 51 -8.15 69.33 -18.79
N ILE A 52 -8.95 68.28 -19.01
CA ILE A 52 -10.31 68.37 -19.57
C ILE A 52 -11.10 67.13 -19.11
N THR A 53 -12.12 67.32 -18.29
CA THR A 53 -13.18 66.32 -18.05
C THR A 53 -14.05 66.23 -19.30
N PRO A 54 -14.45 65.01 -19.70
CA PRO A 54 -15.88 64.77 -19.75
C PRO A 54 -16.26 63.47 -19.04
N SER A 55 -17.33 63.55 -18.27
CA SER A 55 -18.02 62.45 -17.62
C SER A 55 -18.36 61.34 -18.62
N TYR A 56 -17.65 60.21 -18.51
CA TYR A 56 -18.05 58.96 -19.16
C TYR A 56 -18.43 57.97 -18.06
N GLN A 57 -19.69 57.56 -18.10
CA GLN A 57 -20.32 56.62 -17.18
C GLN A 57 -19.73 55.23 -17.42
N ALA A 58 -18.57 54.95 -16.81
CA ALA A 58 -17.93 53.65 -16.88
C ALA A 58 -18.62 52.70 -15.90
N ARG A 59 -19.39 51.75 -16.44
CA ARG A 59 -19.79 50.54 -15.73
C ARG A 59 -18.51 49.88 -15.22
N LYS A 60 -18.35 49.84 -13.90
CA LYS A 60 -17.23 49.16 -13.23
C LYS A 60 -17.29 47.68 -13.62
N PRO A 61 -16.30 47.10 -14.32
CA PRO A 61 -16.12 45.67 -14.20
C PRO A 61 -15.65 45.41 -12.77
N THR A 62 -16.42 44.61 -12.03
CA THR A 62 -15.93 43.98 -10.80
C THR A 62 -14.66 43.22 -11.16
N VAL A 63 -13.50 43.81 -10.84
CA VAL A 63 -12.25 43.07 -10.80
C VAL A 63 -12.44 42.05 -9.69
N ARG A 64 -12.66 40.79 -10.06
CA ARG A 64 -12.56 39.67 -9.13
C ARG A 64 -11.15 39.68 -8.60
N THR A 65 -11.01 40.13 -7.35
CA THR A 65 -9.87 39.77 -6.52
C THR A 65 -9.73 38.25 -6.61
N LEU A 66 -8.68 37.76 -7.29
CA LEU A 66 -8.24 36.38 -7.13
C LEU A 66 -7.62 36.30 -5.74
N GLN A 67 -8.49 36.30 -4.73
CA GLN A 67 -8.14 35.93 -3.38
C GLN A 67 -7.80 34.45 -3.47
N SER A 68 -6.51 34.16 -3.45
CA SER A 68 -5.97 32.82 -3.31
C SER A 68 -6.57 32.24 -2.04
N THR A 69 -7.63 31.44 -2.22
CA THR A 69 -8.24 30.65 -1.17
C THR A 69 -7.38 29.42 -1.01
N ALA A 70 -6.20 29.61 -0.41
CA ALA A 70 -5.55 28.55 0.34
C ALA A 70 -6.41 28.26 1.57
N SER A 71 -7.57 27.66 1.34
CA SER A 71 -8.42 27.09 2.38
C SER A 71 -7.72 25.81 2.84
N SER A 72 -6.75 25.95 3.73
CA SER A 72 -6.34 24.85 4.60
C SER A 72 -7.51 24.56 5.52
N SER A 73 -8.42 23.70 5.05
CA SER A 73 -9.52 23.15 5.83
C SER A 73 -8.94 22.21 6.89
N THR A 74 -8.51 22.79 8.01
CA THR A 74 -8.31 22.06 9.27
C THR A 74 -9.69 21.76 9.86
N SER A 75 -10.38 20.77 9.27
CA SER A 75 -11.34 19.97 10.01
C SER A 75 -10.63 19.37 11.23
N PRO A 76 -11.31 19.14 12.38
CA PRO A 76 -10.71 18.45 13.51
C PRO A 76 -10.35 17.04 13.05
N MET A 77 -9.11 16.93 12.59
CA MET A 77 -8.51 15.76 11.99
C MET A 77 -8.58 14.70 13.09
N SER A 78 -9.39 13.67 12.87
CA SER A 78 -9.20 12.38 13.51
C SER A 78 -7.70 12.15 13.50
N THR A 79 -7.07 12.04 14.67
CA THR A 79 -5.62 11.81 14.79
C THR A 79 -5.31 10.50 14.09
N ALA A 80 -5.18 10.53 12.77
CA ALA A 80 -4.76 9.41 11.97
C ALA A 80 -3.31 9.21 12.36
N ALA A 81 -3.04 8.06 12.96
CA ALA A 81 -1.69 7.66 13.35
C ALA A 81 -0.92 7.37 12.06
N ASN A 82 -0.40 8.45 11.46
CA ASN A 82 0.41 8.41 10.27
C ASN A 82 1.86 8.26 10.69
N LEU A 83 2.51 7.21 10.21
CA LEU A 83 3.93 7.01 10.41
C LEU A 83 4.62 7.04 9.04
N HIS A 84 5.60 7.93 8.90
CA HIS A 84 6.37 8.09 7.68
C HIS A 84 7.83 7.78 8.00
N VAL A 85 8.41 6.80 7.31
CA VAL A 85 9.80 6.41 7.47
C VAL A 85 10.57 6.92 6.27
N GLY A 86 11.41 7.93 6.48
CA GLY A 86 12.23 8.53 5.43
C GLY A 86 13.47 7.72 5.06
N GLN A 87 14.08 8.12 3.95
CA GLN A 87 15.27 7.51 3.36
C GLN A 87 16.46 7.49 4.32
N GLY A 88 17.14 6.34 4.45
CA GLY A 88 18.31 6.17 5.32
C GLY A 88 17.99 6.01 6.82
N LEU A 89 16.72 6.02 7.20
CA LEU A 89 16.30 5.63 8.54
C LEU A 89 16.27 4.10 8.64
N LYS A 90 16.85 3.58 9.71
CA LYS A 90 16.70 2.20 10.15
C LYS A 90 15.74 2.18 11.32
N LEU A 91 14.59 1.54 11.13
CA LEU A 91 13.60 1.40 12.18
C LEU A 91 13.56 -0.06 12.63
N GLU A 92 13.90 -0.29 13.89
CA GLU A 92 13.85 -1.61 14.51
C GLU A 92 12.83 -1.61 15.65
N GLY A 93 11.94 -2.60 15.70
CA GLY A 93 11.02 -2.75 16.84
C GLY A 93 9.69 -3.39 16.49
N LYS A 94 8.64 -2.96 17.17
CA LYS A 94 7.24 -3.34 16.89
C LYS A 94 6.41 -2.08 16.71
N ILE A 95 5.63 -2.03 15.63
CA ILE A 95 4.74 -0.92 15.31
C ILE A 95 3.33 -1.46 15.50
N GLN A 96 2.57 -0.84 16.40
CA GLN A 96 1.16 -1.12 16.63
C GLN A 96 0.40 0.21 16.66
N SER A 97 -0.88 0.19 16.27
CA SER A 97 -1.77 1.35 16.26
C SER A 97 -1.41 2.43 15.23
N CYS A 98 -1.05 2.04 14.00
CA CYS A 98 -0.94 2.96 12.86
C CYS A 98 -2.12 2.80 11.90
N ASP A 99 -2.64 3.92 11.38
CA ASP A 99 -3.66 3.91 10.33
C ASP A 99 -3.03 3.87 8.95
N SER A 100 -2.00 4.68 8.73
CA SER A 100 -1.27 4.79 7.46
C SER A 100 0.23 4.78 7.71
N LEU A 101 0.92 3.78 7.15
CA LEU A 101 2.36 3.64 7.25
C LEU A 101 2.98 3.75 5.86
N VAL A 102 3.88 4.71 5.69
CA VAL A 102 4.67 4.87 4.46
C VAL A 102 6.13 4.60 4.77
N ILE A 103 6.76 3.73 3.98
CA ILE A 103 8.14 3.28 4.18
C ILE A 103 9.00 3.62 2.97
N GLU A 104 10.00 4.47 3.18
CA GLU A 104 11.00 4.88 2.18
C GLU A 104 12.44 4.45 2.54
N GLY A 105 12.61 3.56 3.52
CA GLY A 105 13.92 3.14 4.04
C GLY A 105 13.97 1.69 4.53
N ASP A 106 14.95 1.40 5.39
CA ASP A 106 15.14 0.09 6.00
C ASP A 106 14.25 -0.07 7.25
N VAL A 107 13.38 -1.06 7.24
CA VAL A 107 12.53 -1.38 8.40
C VAL A 107 12.74 -2.83 8.78
N GLN A 108 13.08 -3.09 10.04
CA GLN A 108 13.16 -4.42 10.60
C GLN A 108 12.24 -4.52 11.81
N ALA A 109 10.98 -4.90 11.58
CA ALA A 109 9.97 -4.83 12.62
C ALA A 109 8.74 -5.70 12.36
N THR A 110 7.98 -5.97 13.43
CA THR A 110 6.60 -6.45 13.33
C THR A 110 5.67 -5.24 13.19
N ILE A 111 4.90 -5.20 12.11
CA ILE A 111 4.07 -4.07 11.72
C ILE A 111 2.60 -4.49 11.81
N GLU A 112 1.82 -3.73 12.55
CA GLU A 112 0.36 -3.87 12.64
C GLU A 112 -0.27 -2.51 12.30
N SER A 113 -0.79 -2.39 11.07
CA SER A 113 -1.32 -1.12 10.53
C SER A 113 -2.53 -1.38 9.63
N GLY A 114 -3.43 -0.41 9.49
CA GLY A 114 -4.57 -0.56 8.57
C GLY A 114 -4.14 -0.53 7.11
N THR A 115 -3.46 0.56 6.72
CA THR A 115 -2.93 0.79 5.38
C THR A 115 -1.40 0.82 5.42
N LEU A 116 -0.76 0.07 4.53
CA LEU A 116 0.69 0.04 4.38
C LEU A 116 1.07 0.37 2.94
N THR A 117 1.96 1.34 2.75
CA THR A 117 2.54 1.71 1.47
C THR A 117 4.06 1.62 1.55
N ILE A 118 4.65 0.78 0.72
CA ILE A 118 6.11 0.64 0.61
C ILE A 118 6.56 1.32 -0.66
N SER A 119 7.43 2.33 -0.54
CA SER A 119 8.03 3.02 -1.68
C SER A 119 9.10 2.15 -2.36
N GLU A 120 9.55 2.54 -3.55
CA GLU A 120 10.53 1.76 -4.33
C GLU A 120 11.87 1.54 -3.61
N THR A 121 12.31 2.52 -2.81
CA THR A 121 13.53 2.44 -1.98
C THR A 121 13.32 1.73 -0.64
N GLY A 122 12.12 1.23 -0.36
CA GLY A 122 11.79 0.56 0.89
C GLY A 122 12.34 -0.86 0.94
N ASP A 123 13.13 -1.16 1.97
CA ASP A 123 13.60 -2.51 2.32
C ASP A 123 12.94 -2.91 3.66
N VAL A 124 11.89 -3.72 3.58
CA VAL A 124 11.15 -4.17 4.77
C VAL A 124 11.48 -5.61 5.07
N ARG A 125 11.87 -5.87 6.32
CA ARG A 125 12.15 -7.19 6.88
C ARG A 125 11.28 -7.42 8.11
N GLY A 126 10.42 -8.43 8.09
CA GLY A 126 9.66 -8.80 9.27
C GLY A 126 8.28 -9.35 8.98
N GLU A 127 7.38 -9.15 9.94
CA GLU A 127 6.00 -9.62 9.87
C GLU A 127 5.07 -8.41 9.76
N ALA A 128 4.24 -8.37 8.72
CA ALA A 128 3.29 -7.29 8.50
C ALA A 128 1.87 -7.82 8.50
N THR A 129 1.03 -7.30 9.38
CA THR A 129 -0.41 -7.59 9.45
C THR A 129 -1.19 -6.33 9.12
N VAL A 130 -1.87 -6.32 7.98
CA VAL A 130 -2.59 -5.14 7.48
C VAL A 130 -3.91 -5.49 6.80
N ASP A 131 -4.79 -4.50 6.62
CA ASP A 131 -6.02 -4.69 5.84
C ASP A 131 -5.77 -4.45 4.36
N VAL A 132 -5.07 -3.36 4.03
CA VAL A 132 -4.71 -2.97 2.66
C VAL A 132 -3.22 -2.73 2.58
N ALA A 133 -2.55 -3.38 1.63
CA ALA A 133 -1.11 -3.21 1.41
C ALA A 133 -0.82 -2.84 -0.04
N GLU A 134 0.05 -1.87 -0.22
CA GLU A 134 0.58 -1.42 -1.51
C GLU A 134 2.10 -1.52 -1.49
N ILE A 135 2.66 -2.33 -2.39
CA ILE A 135 4.08 -2.69 -2.39
C ILE A 135 4.74 -2.21 -3.69
N ASN A 136 5.62 -1.22 -3.59
CA ASN A 136 6.43 -0.72 -4.70
C ASN A 136 7.92 -1.05 -4.53
N GLY A 137 8.34 -1.53 -3.36
CA GLY A 137 9.74 -1.83 -3.03
C GLY A 137 9.99 -3.30 -2.72
N LYS A 138 10.97 -3.57 -1.86
CA LYS A 138 11.37 -4.92 -1.46
C LYS A 138 10.83 -5.27 -0.08
N PHE A 139 10.10 -6.38 -0.01
CA PHE A 139 9.54 -6.94 1.20
C PHE A 139 10.08 -8.35 1.40
N ASP A 140 10.60 -8.64 2.59
CA ASP A 140 11.11 -9.95 2.98
C ASP A 140 10.50 -10.38 4.32
N GLY A 141 9.75 -11.49 4.33
CA GLY A 141 9.16 -12.04 5.54
C GLY A 141 7.72 -12.51 5.37
N THR A 142 6.90 -12.32 6.41
CA THR A 142 5.51 -12.80 6.43
C THR A 142 4.56 -11.63 6.29
N LEU A 143 3.69 -11.66 5.27
CA LEU A 143 2.70 -10.62 5.00
C LEU A 143 1.30 -11.20 5.11
N THR A 144 0.49 -10.66 6.01
CA THR A 144 -0.91 -11.04 6.22
C THR A 144 -1.82 -9.86 5.86
N VAL A 145 -2.58 -10.02 4.78
CA VAL A 145 -3.48 -8.99 4.25
C VAL A 145 -4.92 -9.47 4.27
N LYS A 146 -5.77 -8.80 5.05
CA LYS A 146 -7.17 -9.22 5.22
C LYS A 146 -8.08 -8.86 4.04
N LYS A 147 -7.85 -7.72 3.37
CA LYS A 147 -8.66 -7.26 2.24
C LYS A 147 -7.92 -7.41 0.91
N CYS A 148 -7.13 -6.40 0.53
CA CYS A 148 -6.57 -6.29 -0.80
C CYS A 148 -5.06 -6.02 -0.73
N LEU A 149 -4.28 -6.87 -1.38
CA LEU A 149 -2.85 -6.70 -1.59
C LEU A 149 -2.62 -6.22 -3.03
N THR A 150 -2.03 -5.03 -3.19
CA THR A 150 -1.64 -4.47 -4.48
C THR A 150 -0.12 -4.48 -4.59
N ILE A 151 0.40 -5.11 -5.64
CA ILE A 151 1.82 -5.15 -5.94
C ILE A 151 2.06 -4.33 -7.19
N ASN A 152 2.83 -3.26 -7.07
CA ASN A 152 3.19 -2.36 -8.18
C ASN A 152 4.34 -2.95 -9.04
N SER A 153 4.66 -2.28 -10.15
CA SER A 153 5.69 -2.72 -11.12
C SER A 153 7.07 -3.00 -10.51
N SER A 154 7.48 -2.28 -9.47
CA SER A 154 8.80 -2.42 -8.85
C SER A 154 8.79 -3.34 -7.62
N GLY A 155 7.62 -3.86 -7.24
CA GLY A 155 7.44 -4.65 -6.02
C GLY A 155 8.14 -6.01 -6.09
N ARG A 156 9.00 -6.30 -5.10
CA ARG A 156 9.62 -7.60 -4.87
C ARG A 156 9.22 -8.13 -3.51
N VAL A 157 8.42 -9.18 -3.48
CA VAL A 157 7.98 -9.81 -2.23
C VAL A 157 8.61 -11.19 -2.11
N THR A 158 9.37 -11.42 -1.05
CA THR A 158 9.97 -12.72 -0.72
C THR A 158 9.41 -13.21 0.61
N GLY A 159 8.86 -14.43 0.64
CA GLY A 159 8.43 -15.08 1.88
C GLY A 159 6.98 -15.59 1.84
N THR A 160 6.30 -15.58 2.99
CA THR A 160 4.96 -16.17 3.12
C THR A 160 3.90 -15.09 3.07
N VAL A 161 3.04 -15.12 2.07
CA VAL A 161 1.99 -14.12 1.86
C VAL A 161 0.61 -14.75 2.03
N HIS A 162 -0.15 -14.24 2.97
CA HIS A 162 -1.56 -14.53 3.19
C HIS A 162 -2.39 -13.36 2.70
N TYR A 163 -3.28 -13.56 1.72
CA TYR A 163 -4.14 -12.48 1.21
C TYR A 163 -5.59 -12.92 0.99
N GLY A 164 -6.53 -11.99 1.08
CA GLY A 164 -7.90 -12.17 0.58
C GLY A 164 -7.97 -11.97 -0.93
N GLU A 165 -7.67 -10.75 -1.39
CA GLU A 165 -7.66 -10.34 -2.80
C GLU A 165 -6.25 -9.88 -3.20
N LEU A 166 -5.74 -10.35 -4.35
CA LEU A 166 -4.43 -9.98 -4.87
C LEU A 166 -4.56 -9.29 -6.22
N LYS A 167 -3.99 -8.09 -6.32
CA LYS A 167 -3.82 -7.33 -7.56
C LYS A 167 -2.33 -7.13 -7.83
N VAL A 168 -1.88 -7.48 -9.03
CA VAL A 168 -0.48 -7.34 -9.45
C VAL A 168 -0.42 -6.52 -10.73
N GLU A 169 0.33 -5.43 -10.70
CA GLU A 169 0.67 -4.62 -11.88
C GLU A 169 1.85 -5.23 -12.64
N GLN A 170 2.04 -4.80 -13.88
CA GLN A 170 3.11 -5.31 -14.74
C GLN A 170 4.49 -5.05 -14.12
N GLY A 171 5.26 -6.10 -13.84
CA GLY A 171 6.64 -6.00 -13.30
C GLY A 171 6.81 -6.48 -11.86
N GLY A 172 5.71 -6.63 -11.11
CA GLY A 172 5.74 -7.17 -9.76
C GLY A 172 6.27 -8.61 -9.73
N GLN A 173 7.19 -8.89 -8.82
CA GLN A 173 7.77 -10.22 -8.60
C GLN A 173 7.45 -10.69 -7.19
N VAL A 174 6.88 -11.88 -7.07
CA VAL A 174 6.63 -12.54 -5.77
C VAL A 174 7.32 -13.89 -5.78
N SER A 175 8.04 -14.20 -4.71
CA SER A 175 8.77 -15.45 -4.53
C SER A 175 8.53 -15.99 -3.13
N GLY A 176 7.81 -17.12 -3.02
CA GLY A 176 7.60 -17.79 -1.75
C GLY A 176 6.27 -18.51 -1.68
N GLU A 177 5.78 -18.74 -0.46
CA GLU A 177 4.52 -19.44 -0.23
C GLU A 177 3.37 -18.44 -0.20
N ILE A 178 2.39 -18.64 -1.07
CA ILE A 178 1.22 -17.77 -1.16
C ILE A 178 0.00 -18.58 -0.73
N ARG A 179 -0.75 -18.07 0.25
CA ARG A 179 -2.00 -18.64 0.71
C ARG A 179 -3.12 -17.63 0.60
N ALA A 180 -4.25 -18.05 0.04
CA ALA A 180 -5.46 -17.23 0.06
C ALA A 180 -6.20 -17.45 1.39
N GLU A 181 -6.48 -16.39 2.15
CA GLU A 181 -7.37 -16.43 3.33
C GLU A 181 -8.86 -16.52 2.95
N GLY A 182 -9.17 -16.30 1.67
CA GLY A 182 -10.53 -16.29 1.14
C GLY A 182 -10.86 -17.42 0.17
N ALA A 183 -10.25 -18.60 0.29
CA ALA A 183 -10.66 -19.78 -0.47
C ALA A 183 -12.02 -20.35 0.01
N GLU A 184 -12.99 -19.48 0.31
CA GLU A 184 -14.40 -19.80 0.29
C GLU A 184 -14.87 -19.80 -1.16
N THR A 185 -14.78 -20.97 -1.80
CA THR A 185 -15.88 -21.58 -2.56
C THR A 185 -16.95 -20.63 -3.13
N ALA A 186 -16.58 -19.60 -3.88
CA ALA A 186 -17.44 -19.01 -4.89
C ALA A 186 -17.25 -19.88 -6.14
N SER A 187 -17.76 -21.13 -6.20
CA SER A 187 -19.17 -21.41 -6.49
C SER A 187 -19.95 -20.24 -7.09
N ASP A 188 -19.35 -19.55 -8.07
CA ASP A 188 -20.10 -19.13 -9.23
C ASP A 188 -20.70 -20.41 -9.83
N LYS A 189 -21.93 -20.74 -9.40
CA LYS A 189 -22.75 -21.67 -10.16
C LYS A 189 -22.86 -21.04 -11.54
N PRO A 190 -22.31 -21.63 -12.62
CA PRO A 190 -22.77 -21.26 -13.93
C PRO A 190 -24.24 -21.67 -13.94
N ARG A 191 -25.13 -20.68 -13.80
CA ARG A 191 -26.55 -20.84 -14.09
C ARG A 191 -26.68 -20.87 -15.63
N LEU A 192 -25.90 -21.74 -16.28
CA LEU A 192 -26.14 -22.13 -17.65
C LEU A 192 -27.39 -22.99 -17.65
N ALA A 193 -28.40 -22.43 -18.30
CA ALA A 193 -29.64 -23.07 -18.67
C ALA A 193 -29.42 -24.52 -19.14
N SER A 194 -29.93 -25.47 -18.35
CA SER A 194 -30.40 -26.74 -18.89
C SER A 194 -31.93 -26.70 -18.88
N SER A 195 -32.48 -26.16 -19.96
CA SER A 195 -33.81 -26.51 -20.44
C SER A 195 -33.78 -27.97 -20.89
N SER A 196 -33.80 -28.89 -19.94
CA SER A 196 -34.16 -30.27 -20.19
C SER A 196 -35.67 -30.36 -20.03
N GLY A 197 -36.35 -30.22 -21.18
CA GLY A 197 -37.76 -30.57 -21.33
C GLY A 197 -37.99 -31.98 -20.79
N LYS A 198 -38.83 -32.05 -19.76
CA LYS A 198 -39.36 -33.29 -19.23
C LYS A 198 -40.51 -33.68 -20.16
N ASP A 199 -40.16 -34.31 -21.29
CA ASP A 199 -41.11 -35.08 -22.09
C ASP A 199 -41.55 -36.26 -21.23
N GLU A 200 -42.80 -36.20 -20.83
CA GLU A 200 -43.47 -37.19 -20.02
C GLU A 200 -44.11 -38.21 -20.96
N SER A 201 -43.43 -39.31 -21.21
CA SER A 201 -43.99 -40.45 -21.93
C SER A 201 -43.73 -41.74 -21.14
N LYS A 202 -44.52 -41.90 -20.06
CA LYS A 202 -44.58 -43.11 -19.24
C LYS A 202 -45.80 -43.95 -19.62
N LYS A 203 -45.53 -44.99 -20.42
CA LYS A 203 -45.94 -46.40 -20.24
C LYS A 203 -47.43 -46.72 -19.93
N SER A 204 -48.10 -47.32 -20.92
CA SER A 204 -49.10 -48.40 -20.77
C SER A 204 -48.90 -49.32 -21.99
N ASP A 205 -48.23 -50.46 -21.91
CA ASP A 205 -48.67 -51.73 -21.31
C ASP A 205 -50.14 -52.06 -21.59
N ASP A 206 -50.46 -52.27 -22.88
CA ASP A 206 -51.63 -53.05 -23.29
C ASP A 206 -51.16 -54.21 -24.19
N GLY A 207 -51.25 -55.42 -23.64
CA GLY A 207 -51.01 -56.65 -24.37
C GLY A 207 -52.09 -56.92 -25.41
N PHE A 208 -51.71 -57.62 -26.48
CA PHE A 208 -52.67 -58.35 -27.30
C PHE A 208 -52.13 -59.75 -27.66
N PRO A 209 -52.94 -60.80 -27.53
CA PRO A 209 -52.50 -62.20 -27.53
C PRO A 209 -52.39 -62.84 -28.93
N GLY A 210 -51.55 -63.87 -29.01
CA GLY A 210 -51.83 -65.11 -29.74
C GLY A 210 -51.85 -65.07 -31.26
N SER A 211 -50.72 -65.45 -31.89
CA SER A 211 -50.73 -66.03 -33.23
C SER A 211 -50.41 -67.51 -33.14
N ALA A 212 -51.45 -68.33 -33.19
CA ALA A 212 -51.35 -69.77 -33.43
C ALA A 212 -50.67 -70.02 -34.79
N SER A 213 -49.58 -70.78 -34.77
CA SER A 213 -48.89 -71.28 -35.94
C SER A 213 -49.73 -72.36 -36.62
N SER A 214 -50.52 -71.96 -37.62
CA SER A 214 -51.15 -72.91 -38.54
C SER A 214 -50.37 -72.96 -39.86
N SER A 215 -50.02 -74.20 -40.21
CA SER A 215 -50.04 -74.71 -41.58
C SER A 215 -48.82 -74.47 -42.48
N SER A 216 -48.02 -75.53 -42.54
CA SER A 216 -47.78 -76.34 -43.76
C SER A 216 -46.68 -75.90 -44.74
N ARG A 217 -46.04 -76.94 -45.31
CA ARG A 217 -45.01 -76.99 -46.37
C ARG A 217 -43.60 -77.17 -45.78
N SER A 218 -42.86 -78.27 -45.97
CA SER A 218 -42.87 -79.28 -47.04
C SER A 218 -42.14 -80.52 -46.56
N ALA A 219 -42.71 -81.70 -46.79
CA ALA A 219 -42.04 -83.00 -46.65
C ALA A 219 -41.39 -83.38 -47.99
N SER A 220 -40.15 -83.84 -47.94
CA SER A 220 -39.52 -84.61 -49.03
C SER A 220 -38.47 -85.51 -48.39
N MET A 221 -38.82 -86.77 -48.20
CA MET A 221 -37.89 -87.89 -48.04
C MET A 221 -38.59 -89.13 -48.59
N ILE A 222 -37.99 -89.61 -49.69
CA ILE A 222 -37.85 -91.01 -50.15
C ILE A 222 -38.39 -92.08 -49.21
#